data_AF-A0A4Q3T7L7-F1
#
_entry.id   AF-A0A4Q3T7L7-F1
#
_cell.length_a   1.000
_cell.length_b   1.000
_cell.length_c   1.000
_cell.angle_alpha   90.00
_cell.angle_beta   90.00
_cell.angle_gamma   90.00
#
_symmetry.space_group_name_H-M   'P 1'
#
loop_
_entity.id
_entity.type
_entity.pdbx_description
1 polymer ?
#
loop_
_entity_poly.entity_id
_entity_poly.type
_entity_poly.pdbx_seq_one_letter_code
_entity_poly.pdbx_strand_id
1 'polypeptide(L)' 'MRLIVAAASTSLLVLAAACGANSESAGAAPQAGAPLETRPANNPDQQPAFAGQTRAPGVRTEAALTHT' A
#
# COMPACT_ATOMS: atom_id res chain seq x y z
N MET A 1 -18.81 17.91 -32.64
CA MET A 1 -19.28 17.69 -31.25
C MET A 1 -18.95 16.29 -30.72
N ARG A 2 -19.25 15.20 -31.44
CA ARG A 2 -18.96 13.81 -31.01
C ARG A 2 -17.48 13.55 -30.66
N LEU A 3 -16.55 14.09 -31.43
CA LEU A 3 -15.10 13.96 -31.17
C LEU A 3 -14.64 14.75 -29.94
N ILE A 4 -15.28 15.88 -29.63
CA ILE A 4 -14.96 16.69 -28.45
C ILE A 4 -15.42 15.97 -27.18
N VAL A 5 -16.61 15.36 -27.22
CA VAL A 5 -17.14 14.55 -26.12
C VAL A 5 -16.26 13.31 -25.89
N ALA A 6 -15.79 12.66 -26.94
CA ALA A 6 -14.87 11.53 -26.84
C ALA A 6 -13.53 11.94 -26.20
N ALA A 7 -12.93 13.04 -26.65
CA ALA A 7 -11.67 13.55 -26.10
C ALA A 7 -11.80 13.91 -24.61
N ALA A 8 -12.86 14.63 -24.23
CA ALA A 8 -13.11 15.00 -22.82
C ALA A 8 -13.26 13.77 -21.91
N SER A 9 -13.98 12.75 -22.39
CA SER A 9 -14.18 11.50 -21.65
C SER A 9 -12.85 10.75 -21.43
N THR A 10 -12.00 10.68 -22.46
CA THR A 10 -10.68 10.03 -22.33
C THR A 10 -9.74 10.79 -21.39
N SER A 11 -9.75 12.12 -21.40
CA SER A 11 -8.92 12.93 -20.50
C SER A 11 -9.32 12.75 -19.04
N LEU A 12 -10.61 12.64 -18.73
CA LEU A 12 -11.09 12.38 -17.37
C LEU A 12 -10.66 11.00 -16.86
N LEU A 13 -10.70 9.97 -17.72
CA LEU A 13 -10.26 8.62 -17.34
C LEU A 13 -8.75 8.57 -17.06
N VAL A 14 -7.93 9.25 -17.87
CA VAL A 14 -6.47 9.33 -17.66
C VAL A 14 -6.14 10.07 -16.35
N LEU A 15 -6.85 11.17 -16.06
CA LEU A 15 -6.65 11.93 -14.82
C LEU A 15 -7.03 11.11 -13.58
N ALA A 16 -8.14 10.36 -13.63
CA ALA A 16 -8.55 9.48 -12.54
C ALA A 16 -7.55 8.35 -12.26
N ALA A 17 -6.98 7.76 -13.32
CA ALA A 17 -5.93 6.74 -13.19
C ALA A 17 -4.64 7.31 -12.58
N ALA A 18 -4.23 8.52 -12.96
CA ALA A 18 -3.03 9.18 -12.44
C ALA A 18 -3.16 9.61 -10.97
N CYS A 19 -4.36 10.00 -10.51
CA CYS A 19 -4.63 10.33 -9.11
C CYS A 19 -4.70 9.10 -8.18
N GLY A 20 -4.41 7.89 -8.67
CA GLY A 20 -4.46 6.69 -7.84
C GLY A 20 -5.88 6.33 -7.37
N ALA A 21 -6.93 6.82 -8.05
CA ALA A 21 -8.31 6.40 -7.80
C ALA A 21 -8.56 4.95 -8.25
N ASN A 22 -7.55 4.31 -8.84
CA ASN A 22 -7.42 2.86 -8.81
C ASN A 22 -7.12 2.49 -7.37
N SER A 23 -8.18 2.43 -6.55
CA SER A 23 -8.15 1.94 -5.17
C SER A 23 -7.05 0.90 -5.09
N GLU A 24 -6.07 1.11 -4.20
CA GLU A 24 -5.14 0.05 -3.85
C GLU A 24 -6.00 -1.20 -3.78
N SER A 25 -5.74 -2.21 -4.64
CA SER A 25 -6.42 -3.49 -4.45
C SER A 25 -6.28 -3.73 -2.97
N ALA A 26 -7.36 -3.93 -2.22
CA ALA A 26 -7.27 -4.22 -0.80
C ALA A 26 -6.31 -5.41 -0.70
N GLY A 27 -5.03 -5.10 -0.51
CA GLY A 27 -3.95 -5.99 -0.83
C GLY A 27 -4.12 -7.10 0.15
N ALA A 28 -4.14 -8.32 -0.36
CA ALA A 28 -4.36 -9.55 0.39
C ALA A 28 -3.97 -9.39 1.86
N ALA A 29 -4.87 -9.77 2.78
CA ALA A 29 -4.63 -9.72 4.22
C ALA A 29 -3.14 -10.01 4.49
N PRO A 30 -2.39 -9.07 5.13
CA PRO A 30 -0.94 -9.08 5.11
C PRO A 30 -0.45 -10.49 5.42
N GLN A 31 0.34 -11.08 4.51
CA GLN A 31 0.93 -12.40 4.76
C GLN A 31 1.49 -12.41 6.18
N ALA A 32 0.96 -13.32 7.00
CA ALA A 32 1.33 -13.47 8.40
C ALA A 32 2.82 -13.85 8.49
N GLY A 33 3.65 -12.85 8.78
CA GLY A 33 5.07 -13.01 9.09
C GLY A 33 5.38 -12.41 10.45
N ALA A 34 6.40 -12.93 11.13
CA ALA A 34 6.90 -12.28 12.33
C ALA A 34 7.29 -10.83 12.02
N PRO A 35 7.18 -9.91 13.00
CA PRO A 35 7.62 -8.53 12.81
C PRO A 35 9.07 -8.44 12.31
N LEU A 36 9.34 -7.56 11.36
CA LEU A 36 10.70 -7.32 10.87
C LEU A 36 11.60 -6.74 11.97
N GLU A 37 11.05 -5.85 12.78
CA GLU A 37 11.76 -5.21 13.89
C GLU A 37 11.83 -6.16 15.10
N THR A 38 13.03 -6.63 15.42
CA THR A 38 13.33 -7.49 16.59
C THR A 38 13.74 -6.70 17.84
N ARG A 39 13.95 -5.38 17.70
CA ARG A 39 14.32 -4.52 18.83
C ARG A 39 13.17 -4.38 19.83
N PRO A 40 13.49 -4.21 21.14
CA PRO A 40 12.50 -3.80 22.13
C PRO A 40 11.77 -2.52 21.71
N ALA A 41 10.60 -2.27 22.28
CA ALA A 41 9.92 -1.00 22.08
C ALA A 41 10.79 0.15 22.58
N ASN A 42 10.79 1.27 21.84
CA ASN A 42 11.58 2.45 22.21
C ASN A 42 11.09 3.05 23.54
N ASN A 43 9.80 2.90 23.81
CA ASN A 43 9.20 3.11 25.12
C ASN A 43 8.54 1.78 25.57
N PRO A 44 8.89 1.23 26.74
CA PRO A 44 8.30 -0.02 27.24
C PRO A 44 6.79 0.03 27.43
N ASP A 45 6.22 1.22 27.63
CA ASP A 45 4.78 1.42 27.85
C ASP A 45 4.00 1.68 26.56
N GLN A 46 4.68 1.66 25.39
CA GLN A 46 4.04 1.90 24.11
C GLN A 46 2.95 0.85 23.84
N GLN A 47 1.71 1.31 23.64
CA GLN A 47 0.57 0.49 23.25
C GLN A 47 0.18 0.77 21.79
N PRO A 48 -0.36 -0.21 21.06
CA PRO A 48 -0.93 0.03 19.73
C PRO A 48 -2.19 0.90 19.82
N ALA A 49 -2.48 1.70 18.78
CA ALA A 49 -3.67 2.55 18.78
C ALA A 49 -5.00 1.78 18.60
N PHE A 50 -4.93 0.54 18.11
CA PHE A 50 -6.07 -0.36 17.87
C PHE A 50 -5.64 -1.80 18.15
N ALA A 51 -6.59 -2.65 18.54
CA ALA A 51 -6.33 -4.07 18.75
C ALA A 51 -5.80 -4.73 17.46
N GLY A 52 -4.76 -5.57 17.60
CA GLY A 52 -4.15 -6.29 16.47
C GLY A 52 -3.13 -5.51 15.65
N GLN A 53 -2.90 -4.22 15.94
CA GLN A 53 -1.77 -3.50 15.36
C GLN A 53 -0.45 -4.06 15.90
N THR A 54 0.23 -4.85 15.08
CA THR A 54 1.61 -5.27 15.32
C THR A 54 2.59 -4.36 14.56
N ARG A 55 3.87 -4.36 14.92
CA ARG A 55 4.91 -3.80 14.04
C ARG A 55 4.79 -4.45 12.64
N ALA A 56 5.23 -3.72 11.61
CA ALA A 56 5.06 -4.13 10.21
C ALA A 56 5.45 -5.61 10.01
N PRO A 57 4.55 -6.43 9.44
CA PRO A 57 4.84 -7.84 9.19
C PRO A 57 6.01 -7.95 8.23
N GLY A 58 6.94 -8.86 8.52
CA GLY A 58 8.02 -9.16 7.59
C GLY A 58 7.46 -9.84 6.34
N VAL A 59 7.71 -9.25 5.16
CA VAL A 59 7.45 -9.87 3.86
C VAL A 59 8.73 -10.52 3.34
N ARG A 60 8.62 -11.76 2.86
CA ARG A 60 9.71 -12.46 2.15
C ARG A 60 9.39 -12.51 0.67
N THR A 61 10.36 -12.13 -0.15
CA THR A 61 10.32 -12.26 -1.61
C THR A 61 11.16 -13.44 -2.05
N GLU A 62 10.77 -14.11 -3.12
CA GLU A 62 11.56 -15.20 -3.74
C GLU A 62 12.81 -14.65 -4.45
N ALA A 63 12.78 -13.38 -4.86
CA ALA A 63 13.89 -12.66 -5.47
C ALA A 63 14.52 -11.64 -4.51
N ALA A 64 15.83 -11.43 -4.62
CA ALA A 64 16.50 -10.35 -3.90
C ALA A 64 16.12 -8.99 -4.49
N LEU A 65 15.70 -8.06 -3.63
CA LEU A 65 15.45 -6.68 -4.02
C LEU A 65 16.81 -5.96 -4.15
N THR A 66 17.07 -5.39 -5.33
CA THR A 66 18.25 -4.54 -5.61
C THR A 66 17.82 -3.10 -5.85
N HIS A 67 18.63 -2.16 -5.36
CA HIS A 67 18.52 -0.73 -5.64
C HIS A 67 19.72 -0.32 -6.50
N THR A 68 19.49 0.51 -7.53
CA THR A 68 20.53 1.17 -8.33
C THR A 68 20.84 2.55 -7.79
#